data_AF-A0A0M3J1G5-F1
#
_entry.id   AF-A0A0M3J1G5-F1
#
_cell.length_a   1.000
_cell.length_b   1.000
_cell.length_c   1.000
_cell.angle_alpha   90.00
_cell.angle_beta   90.00
_cell.angle_gamma   90.00
#
_symmetry.space_group_name_H-M   'P 1'
#
loop_
_entity.id
_entity.type
_entity.pdbx_description
1 polymer ?
#
loop_
_entity_poly.entity_id
_entity_poly.type
_entity_poly.pdbx_seq_one_letter_code
_entity_poly.pdbx_strand_id
1 'polypeptide(L)'
;MLRIGPICRYAEDLPIILKVIVSDDKLESLQLNKSTDLKTLRVFYMNGISNCFVEPLGSECSNALKLAVEHFERKYDICAIRVDLPLVHNALDFYFTSMNVPGEPAMTDMDCAMEFIKLLFGKSEHMFATISQALIENHPMYSEDRKRMIMADRDRLRREVCDLLQDDGILLFPSFPTLAPFHNQPLLTPFNFLYTAIWNTLTLPVLQCPLGLSTDDPSNRLPTGVQVVGSPLSDHLLMAVAQDLEEAFGGWAVPQSVVVNE
;
A
#
# COMPACT_ATOMS: atom_id res chain seq x y z
N MET A 1 5.39 4.58 12.63
CA MET A 1 4.80 3.57 11.72
C MET A 1 5.89 3.04 10.79
N LEU A 2 6.78 2.18 11.29
CA LEU A 2 7.85 1.61 10.47
C LEU A 2 7.75 0.10 10.55
N ARG A 3 7.76 -0.55 9.39
CA ARG A 3 7.68 -2.01 9.26
C ARG A 3 8.79 -2.49 8.35
N ILE A 4 9.33 -3.66 8.68
CA ILE A 4 10.22 -4.40 7.82
C ILE A 4 9.40 -5.54 7.25
N GLY A 5 9.40 -5.69 5.93
CA GLY A 5 8.67 -6.74 5.23
C GLY A 5 9.54 -7.36 4.14
N PRO A 6 9.29 -8.63 3.78
CA PRO A 6 10.01 -9.31 2.71
C PRO A 6 9.63 -8.75 1.34
N ILE A 7 10.58 -8.81 0.40
CA ILE A 7 10.33 -8.63 -1.03
C ILE A 7 10.95 -9.84 -1.73
N CYS A 8 10.14 -10.59 -2.47
CA CYS A 8 10.55 -11.79 -3.20
C CYS A 8 9.86 -11.84 -4.57
N ARG A 9 10.32 -12.76 -5.42
CA ARG A 9 9.73 -12.97 -6.75
C ARG A 9 8.50 -13.87 -6.71
N TYR A 10 8.48 -14.84 -5.81
CA TYR A 10 7.45 -15.86 -5.73
C TYR A 10 6.74 -15.84 -4.39
N ALA A 11 5.43 -16.09 -4.38
CA ALA A 11 4.65 -16.07 -3.15
C ALA A 11 5.05 -17.18 -2.17
N GLU A 12 5.61 -18.30 -2.66
CA GLU A 12 6.15 -19.40 -1.84
C GLU A 12 7.39 -19.01 -1.01
N ASP A 13 8.11 -17.96 -1.37
CA ASP A 13 9.29 -17.48 -0.64
C ASP A 13 8.92 -16.67 0.62
N LEU A 14 7.74 -16.05 0.64
CA LEU A 14 7.25 -15.21 1.74
C LEU A 14 7.30 -15.92 3.11
N PRO A 15 6.73 -17.13 3.29
CA PRO A 15 6.77 -17.81 4.58
C PRO A 15 8.20 -18.19 5.00
N ILE A 16 9.12 -18.40 4.05
CA ILE A 16 10.52 -18.72 4.35
C ILE A 16 11.22 -17.48 4.92
N ILE A 17 11.07 -16.32 4.27
CA ILE A 17 11.72 -15.08 4.72
C ILE A 17 11.10 -14.60 6.04
N LEU A 18 9.78 -14.70 6.20
CA LEU A 18 9.11 -14.32 7.45
C LEU A 18 9.60 -15.13 8.65
N LYS A 19 9.87 -16.44 8.49
CA LYS A 19 10.47 -17.27 9.54
C LYS A 19 11.85 -16.80 10.00
N VAL A 20 12.57 -16.05 9.15
CA VAL A 20 13.91 -15.55 9.46
C VAL A 20 13.87 -14.17 10.11
N ILE A 21 12.99 -13.28 9.65
CA ILE A 21 12.96 -11.88 10.12
C ILE A 21 12.08 -11.67 11.36
N VAL A 22 11.09 -12.53 11.58
CA VAL A 22 10.18 -12.45 12.73
C VAL A 22 10.84 -13.15 13.90
N SER A 23 10.77 -12.51 15.06
CA SER A 23 11.31 -13.08 16.31
C SER A 23 10.55 -14.35 16.72
N ASP A 24 11.27 -15.32 17.29
CA ASP A 24 10.73 -16.64 17.65
C ASP A 24 9.47 -16.56 18.54
N ASP A 25 9.40 -15.56 19.43
CA ASP A 25 8.27 -15.31 20.34
C ASP A 25 6.98 -14.89 19.62
N LYS A 26 7.08 -14.37 18.39
CA LYS A 26 5.94 -13.90 17.58
C LYS A 26 5.63 -14.80 16.40
N LEU A 27 6.52 -15.73 16.06
CA LEU A 27 6.38 -16.56 14.87
C LEU A 27 5.11 -17.43 14.90
N GLU A 28 4.78 -18.01 16.05
CA GLU A 28 3.57 -18.83 16.22
C GLU A 28 2.28 -18.03 15.96
N SER A 29 2.28 -16.73 16.29
CA SER A 29 1.11 -15.86 16.11
C SER A 29 0.76 -15.62 14.64
N LEU A 30 1.74 -15.75 13.72
CA LEU A 30 1.52 -15.56 12.28
C LEU A 30 0.92 -16.79 11.59
N GLN A 31 0.96 -17.95 12.25
CA GLN A 31 0.38 -19.20 11.74
C GLN A 31 0.85 -19.58 10.32
N LEU A 32 2.11 -19.32 9.96
CA LEU A 32 2.61 -19.39 8.57
C LEU A 32 2.43 -20.74 7.85
N ASN A 33 2.30 -21.86 8.60
CA ASN A 33 2.09 -23.19 8.03
C ASN A 33 0.61 -23.64 8.03
N LYS A 34 -0.31 -22.77 8.47
CA LYS A 34 -1.74 -23.09 8.53
C LYS A 34 -2.29 -23.14 7.11
N SER A 35 -2.87 -24.29 6.76
CA SER A 35 -3.63 -24.43 5.52
C SER A 35 -4.89 -23.58 5.59
N THR A 36 -5.20 -22.87 4.51
CA THR A 36 -6.35 -21.96 4.41
C THR A 36 -7.29 -22.44 3.31
N ASP A 37 -8.57 -22.63 3.65
CA ASP A 37 -9.60 -22.97 2.65
C ASP A 37 -10.18 -21.69 2.03
N LEU A 38 -9.68 -21.35 0.85
CA LEU A 38 -10.09 -20.15 0.11
C LEU A 38 -11.56 -20.19 -0.34
N LYS A 39 -12.24 -21.35 -0.31
CA LYS A 39 -13.68 -21.42 -0.62
C LYS A 39 -14.57 -20.72 0.41
N THR A 40 -14.07 -20.59 1.63
CA THR A 40 -14.79 -19.95 2.74
C THR A 40 -14.47 -18.45 2.87
N LEU A 41 -13.59 -17.95 2.01
CA LEU A 41 -13.07 -16.58 2.06
C LEU A 41 -14.17 -15.55 1.76
N ARG A 42 -14.26 -14.52 2.60
CA ARG A 42 -15.08 -13.33 2.31
C ARG A 42 -14.22 -12.32 1.56
N VAL A 43 -14.61 -12.01 0.33
CA VAL A 43 -13.86 -11.07 -0.52
C VAL A 43 -14.57 -9.73 -0.55
N PHE A 44 -13.87 -8.70 -0.09
CA PHE A 44 -14.29 -7.31 -0.22
C PHE A 44 -13.38 -6.60 -1.22
N TYR A 45 -13.89 -5.57 -1.90
CA TYR A 45 -13.05 -4.73 -2.74
C TYR A 45 -13.47 -3.26 -2.70
N MET A 46 -12.51 -2.36 -2.93
CA MET A 46 -12.74 -0.91 -2.98
C MET A 46 -11.95 -0.30 -4.12
N ASN A 47 -12.55 0.66 -4.84
CA ASN A 47 -12.00 1.21 -6.08
C ASN A 47 -10.90 2.27 -5.87
N GLY A 48 -10.28 2.33 -4.69
CA GLY A 48 -9.25 3.33 -4.38
C GLY A 48 -9.73 4.49 -3.51
N ILE A 49 -8.97 5.59 -3.55
CA ILE A 49 -9.17 6.78 -2.71
C ILE A 49 -9.73 7.91 -3.57
N SER A 50 -10.82 8.53 -3.12
CA SER A 50 -11.42 9.71 -3.74
C SER A 50 -11.04 10.95 -2.93
N ASN A 51 -9.94 11.59 -3.33
CA ASN A 51 -9.43 12.82 -2.73
C ASN A 51 -8.94 13.76 -3.84
N CYS A 52 -9.10 15.08 -3.68
CA CYS A 52 -8.69 16.07 -4.69
C CYS A 52 -7.17 16.13 -4.94
N PHE A 53 -6.36 15.57 -4.03
CA PHE A 53 -4.90 15.56 -4.12
C PHE A 53 -4.33 14.28 -4.73
N VAL A 54 -5.18 13.28 -4.99
CA VAL A 54 -4.78 11.97 -5.50
C VAL A 54 -5.33 11.78 -6.90
N GLU A 55 -4.52 11.23 -7.79
CA GLU A 55 -4.98 10.94 -9.14
C GLU A 55 -6.15 9.95 -9.14
N PRO A 56 -7.13 10.11 -10.05
CA PRO A 56 -8.16 9.10 -10.27
C PRO A 56 -7.54 7.76 -10.62
N LEU A 57 -8.21 6.67 -10.23
CA LEU A 57 -7.76 5.32 -10.57
C LEU A 57 -7.77 5.11 -12.10
N GLY A 58 -6.60 4.80 -12.65
CA GLY A 58 -6.40 4.52 -14.07
C GLY A 58 -7.04 3.21 -14.53
N SER A 59 -7.29 3.10 -15.84
CA SER A 59 -7.94 1.94 -16.47
C SER A 59 -7.25 0.62 -16.13
N GLU A 60 -5.93 0.54 -16.31
CA GLU A 60 -5.17 -0.68 -16.09
C GLU A 60 -5.17 -1.14 -14.62
N CYS A 61 -5.06 -0.20 -13.68
CA CYS A 61 -5.13 -0.50 -12.25
C CYS A 61 -6.55 -0.93 -11.84
N SER A 62 -7.58 -0.30 -12.40
CA SER A 62 -8.98 -0.69 -12.22
C SER A 62 -9.27 -2.07 -12.81
N ASN A 63 -8.74 -2.35 -14.00
CA ASN A 63 -8.86 -3.64 -14.65
C ASN A 63 -8.15 -4.75 -13.86
N ALA A 64 -6.96 -4.49 -13.32
CA ALA A 64 -6.25 -5.42 -12.44
C ALA A 64 -7.09 -5.78 -11.20
N LEU A 65 -7.69 -4.78 -10.53
CA LEU A 65 -8.60 -5.02 -9.40
C LEU A 65 -9.80 -5.88 -9.83
N LYS A 66 -10.42 -5.54 -10.95
CA LYS A 66 -11.57 -6.27 -11.49
C LYS A 66 -11.22 -7.73 -11.81
N LEU A 67 -10.08 -7.98 -12.44
CA LEU A 67 -9.63 -9.33 -12.77
C LEU A 67 -9.41 -10.18 -11.50
N ALA A 68 -8.80 -9.61 -10.47
CA ALA A 68 -8.62 -10.31 -9.19
C ALA A 68 -9.97 -10.65 -8.54
N VAL A 69 -10.92 -9.70 -8.54
CA VAL A 69 -12.29 -9.93 -8.03
C VAL A 69 -12.98 -11.06 -8.80
N GLU A 70 -13.03 -10.95 -10.13
CA GLU A 70 -13.69 -11.93 -10.99
C GLU A 70 -13.06 -13.33 -10.89
N HIS A 71 -11.76 -13.42 -10.61
CA HIS A 71 -11.07 -14.69 -10.37
C HIS A 71 -11.64 -15.41 -9.15
N PHE A 72 -11.80 -14.72 -8.02
CA PHE A 72 -12.40 -15.33 -6.82
C PHE A 72 -13.88 -15.68 -7.05
N GLU A 73 -14.64 -14.84 -7.75
CA GLU A 73 -16.04 -15.12 -8.08
C GLU A 73 -16.17 -16.39 -8.94
N ARG A 74 -15.30 -16.57 -9.93
CA ARG A 74 -15.38 -17.73 -10.84
C ARG A 74 -14.77 -19.01 -10.27
N LYS A 75 -13.58 -18.93 -9.65
CA LYS A 75 -12.84 -20.12 -9.17
C LYS A 75 -13.50 -20.73 -7.93
N TYR A 76 -14.07 -19.90 -7.06
CA TYR A 76 -14.57 -20.32 -5.75
C TYR A 76 -16.08 -20.11 -5.54
N ASP A 77 -16.80 -19.58 -6.53
CA ASP A 77 -18.24 -19.26 -6.42
C ASP A 77 -18.54 -18.30 -5.24
N ILE A 78 -17.62 -17.36 -5.00
CA ILE A 78 -17.73 -16.35 -3.95
C ILE A 78 -18.44 -15.11 -4.51
N CYS A 79 -19.31 -14.47 -3.73
CA CYS A 79 -19.85 -13.16 -4.07
C CYS A 79 -18.94 -12.07 -3.46
N ALA A 80 -18.15 -11.39 -4.29
CA ALA A 80 -17.30 -10.31 -3.83
C ALA A 80 -18.12 -9.04 -3.56
N ILE A 81 -17.91 -8.43 -2.39
CA ILE A 81 -18.71 -7.28 -1.95
C ILE A 81 -17.92 -5.99 -2.15
N ARG A 82 -18.45 -5.09 -2.97
CA ARG A 82 -17.90 -3.74 -3.08
C ARG A 82 -18.19 -2.95 -1.81
N VAL A 83 -17.15 -2.41 -1.20
CA VAL A 83 -17.26 -1.53 -0.03
C VAL A 83 -16.74 -0.14 -0.38
N ASP A 84 -17.33 0.87 0.24
CA ASP A 84 -16.77 2.21 0.32
C ASP A 84 -16.69 2.57 1.80
N LEU A 85 -15.48 2.86 2.26
CA LEU A 85 -15.18 3.22 3.65
C LEU A 85 -14.91 4.71 3.68
N PRO A 86 -15.89 5.58 4.04
CA PRO A 86 -15.78 7.01 3.80
C PRO A 86 -14.57 7.67 4.46
N LEU A 87 -14.14 7.14 5.61
CA LEU A 87 -12.97 7.64 6.34
C LEU A 87 -11.65 7.37 5.62
N VAL A 88 -11.56 6.37 4.74
CA VAL A 88 -10.34 6.10 3.93
C VAL A 88 -9.95 7.33 3.09
N HIS A 89 -10.93 8.13 2.67
CA HIS A 89 -10.69 9.35 1.87
C HIS A 89 -9.93 10.45 2.65
N ASN A 90 -9.85 10.33 3.98
CA ASN A 90 -9.05 11.19 4.87
C ASN A 90 -7.60 10.66 5.07
N ALA A 91 -7.11 9.76 4.22
CA ALA A 91 -5.79 9.14 4.34
C ALA A 91 -4.63 10.14 4.52
N LEU A 92 -4.70 11.32 3.90
CA LEU A 92 -3.69 12.37 4.05
C LEU A 92 -3.58 12.88 5.49
N ASP A 93 -4.73 13.16 6.11
CA ASP A 93 -4.82 13.61 7.49
C ASP A 93 -4.31 12.53 8.44
N PHE A 94 -4.69 11.26 8.20
CA PHE A 94 -4.21 10.13 8.99
C PHE A 94 -2.70 9.95 8.87
N TYR A 95 -2.13 10.12 7.68
CA TYR A 95 -0.70 10.02 7.45
C TYR A 95 0.07 11.10 8.23
N PHE A 96 -0.21 12.38 8.00
CA PHE A 96 0.54 13.47 8.64
C PHE A 96 0.35 13.54 10.16
N THR A 97 -0.83 13.20 10.67
CA THR A 97 -1.03 13.14 12.13
C THR A 97 -0.28 11.97 12.76
N SER A 98 -0.08 10.88 12.03
CA SER A 98 0.61 9.70 12.55
C SER A 98 2.14 9.77 12.39
N MET A 99 2.66 10.64 11.51
CA MET A 99 4.11 10.90 11.38
C MET A 99 4.72 11.63 12.58
N ASN A 100 3.93 12.46 13.27
CA ASN A 100 4.41 13.24 14.40
C ASN A 100 4.46 12.37 15.68
N VAL A 101 5.57 11.69 15.91
CA VAL A 101 5.80 10.90 17.13
C VAL A 101 6.41 11.79 18.22
N PRO A 102 5.75 11.96 19.39
CA PRO A 102 6.30 12.76 20.47
C PRO A 102 7.65 12.19 20.96
N GLY A 103 8.69 13.03 20.97
CA GLY A 103 10.01 12.68 21.51
C GLY A 103 11.02 12.15 20.49
N GLU A 104 10.65 11.98 19.22
CA GLU A 104 11.63 11.78 18.16
C GLU A 104 12.27 13.13 17.78
N PRO A 105 13.61 13.22 17.66
CA PRO A 105 14.26 14.44 17.21
C PRO A 105 13.81 14.76 15.79
N ALA A 106 13.55 16.06 15.52
CA ALA A 106 13.31 16.54 14.17
C ALA A 106 14.43 16.05 13.25
N MET A 107 14.09 15.61 12.04
CA MET A 107 15.05 14.96 11.14
C MET A 107 16.23 15.87 10.80
N THR A 108 16.00 17.19 10.83
CA THR A 108 17.02 18.21 10.54
C THR A 108 16.62 19.57 11.11
N ASP A 109 17.53 20.22 11.84
CA ASP A 109 17.43 21.65 12.16
C ASP A 109 18.02 22.44 10.98
N MET A 110 17.14 22.90 10.09
CA MET A 110 17.50 23.47 8.79
C MET A 110 16.62 24.67 8.47
N ASP A 111 17.24 25.73 7.92
CA ASP A 111 16.50 26.85 7.35
C ASP A 111 15.82 26.41 6.04
N CYS A 112 14.57 25.96 6.19
CA CYS A 112 13.76 25.43 5.08
C CYS A 112 13.59 26.47 3.96
N ALA A 113 13.49 27.76 4.28
CA ALA A 113 13.32 28.81 3.28
C ALA A 113 14.59 28.99 2.44
N MET A 114 15.76 29.02 3.09
CA MET A 114 17.04 29.12 2.41
C MET A 114 17.33 27.88 1.57
N GLU A 115 17.09 26.68 2.08
CA GLU A 115 17.31 25.44 1.33
C GLU A 115 16.35 25.30 0.16
N PHE A 116 15.10 25.77 0.29
CA PHE A 116 14.18 25.84 -0.85
C PHE A 116 14.70 26.78 -1.95
N ILE A 117 15.25 27.94 -1.59
CA ILE A 117 15.89 28.85 -2.55
C ILE A 117 17.09 28.15 -3.21
N LYS A 118 17.98 27.52 -2.42
CA LYS A 118 19.12 26.78 -2.96
C LYS A 118 18.68 25.66 -3.90
N LEU A 119 17.57 24.99 -3.61
CA LEU A 119 17.00 23.93 -4.45
C LEU A 119 16.61 24.47 -5.83
N LEU A 120 15.96 25.64 -5.90
CA LEU A 120 15.60 26.29 -7.16
C LEU A 120 16.83 26.65 -8.03
N PHE A 121 17.99 26.88 -7.41
CA PHE A 121 19.26 27.15 -8.09
C PHE A 121 20.16 25.92 -8.24
N GLY A 122 19.69 24.71 -7.88
CA GLY A 122 20.46 23.47 -7.96
C GLY A 122 21.67 23.40 -7.00
N LYS A 123 21.65 24.21 -5.93
CA LYS A 123 22.73 24.30 -4.91
C LYS A 123 22.35 23.68 -3.57
N SER A 124 21.15 23.14 -3.43
CA SER A 124 20.72 22.45 -2.22
C SER A 124 21.41 21.09 -2.11
N GLU A 125 21.98 20.79 -0.95
CA GLU A 125 22.46 19.45 -0.63
C GLU A 125 21.30 18.52 -0.21
N HIS A 126 20.11 19.08 -0.03
CA HIS A 126 18.90 18.38 0.39
C HIS A 126 17.92 18.19 -0.77
N MET A 127 17.29 17.02 -0.80
CA MET A 127 16.22 16.72 -1.75
C MET A 127 14.95 17.49 -1.35
N PHE A 128 14.12 17.83 -2.34
CA PHE A 128 12.82 18.49 -2.12
C PHE A 128 11.98 17.81 -1.03
N ALA A 129 11.96 16.47 -0.98
CA ALA A 129 11.24 15.70 0.03
C ALA A 129 11.73 15.99 1.46
N THR A 130 13.05 16.09 1.67
CA THR A 130 13.65 16.39 2.98
C THR A 130 13.29 17.79 3.45
N ILE A 131 13.37 18.78 2.55
CA ILE A 131 12.99 20.17 2.86
C ILE A 131 11.50 20.26 3.18
N SER A 132 10.66 19.57 2.41
CA SER A 132 9.20 19.53 2.65
C SER A 132 8.85 18.89 3.99
N GLN A 133 9.54 17.79 4.35
CA GLN A 133 9.36 17.12 5.64
C GLN A 133 9.75 18.04 6.81
N ALA A 134 10.92 18.69 6.73
CA ALA A 134 11.37 19.64 7.75
C ALA A 134 10.40 20.82 7.92
N LEU A 135 9.79 21.30 6.82
CA LEU A 135 8.78 22.35 6.89
C LEU A 135 7.52 21.89 7.66
N ILE A 136 7.07 20.66 7.44
CA ILE A 136 5.90 20.08 8.13
C ILE A 136 6.17 19.86 9.62
N GLU A 137 7.40 19.46 9.99
CA GLU A 137 7.81 19.30 11.39
C GLU A 137 7.86 20.65 12.12
N ASN A 138 8.43 21.68 11.49
CA ASN A 138 8.58 23.02 12.07
C ASN A 138 7.25 23.82 12.12
N HIS A 139 6.31 23.50 11.24
CA HIS A 139 5.00 24.15 11.18
C HIS A 139 3.89 23.10 11.31
N PRO A 140 3.44 22.79 12.54
CA PRO A 140 2.43 21.77 12.75
C PRO A 140 1.15 22.12 11.99
N MET A 141 0.76 21.24 11.07
CA MET A 141 -0.37 21.43 10.15
C MET A 141 -1.73 21.53 10.88
N TYR A 142 -1.84 20.92 12.05
CA TYR A 142 -3.10 20.79 12.80
C TYR A 142 -2.93 21.21 14.26
N SER A 143 -3.96 21.84 14.83
CA SER A 143 -4.06 22.04 16.28
C SER A 143 -4.17 20.70 17.01
N GLU A 144 -3.78 20.67 18.28
CA GLU A 144 -3.83 19.43 19.09
C GLU A 144 -5.25 18.84 19.18
N ASP A 145 -6.28 19.68 19.31
CA ASP A 145 -7.68 19.21 19.30
C ASP A 145 -8.07 18.58 17.97
N ARG A 146 -7.64 19.18 16.85
CA ARG A 146 -7.89 18.61 15.51
C ARG A 146 -7.13 17.31 15.31
N LYS A 147 -5.88 17.20 15.78
CA LYS A 147 -5.12 15.94 15.77
C LYS A 147 -5.86 14.84 16.52
N ARG A 148 -6.41 15.13 17.71
CA ARG A 148 -7.20 14.15 18.49
C ARG A 148 -8.43 13.67 17.73
N MET A 149 -9.16 14.57 17.07
CA MET A 149 -10.31 14.19 16.24
C MET A 149 -9.90 13.28 15.08
N ILE A 150 -8.84 13.66 14.35
CA ILE A 150 -8.32 12.87 13.23
C ILE A 150 -7.87 11.47 13.70
N MET A 151 -7.17 11.38 14.84
CA MET A 151 -6.77 10.10 15.41
C MET A 151 -7.97 9.24 15.83
N ALA A 152 -9.02 9.85 16.40
CA ALA A 152 -10.24 9.13 16.74
C ALA A 152 -10.96 8.55 15.51
N ASP A 153 -11.00 9.30 14.40
CA ASP A 153 -11.54 8.83 13.12
C ASP A 153 -10.67 7.72 12.51
N ARG A 154 -9.34 7.84 12.58
CA ARG A 154 -8.41 6.78 12.16
C ARG A 154 -8.66 5.49 12.95
N ASP A 155 -8.78 5.59 14.26
CA ASP A 155 -9.00 4.43 15.14
C ASP A 155 -10.40 3.82 14.96
N ARG A 156 -11.39 4.63 14.57
CA ARG A 156 -12.69 4.15 14.12
C ARG A 156 -12.59 3.38 12.81
N LEU A 157 -11.90 3.93 11.80
CA LEU A 157 -11.69 3.26 10.52
C LEU A 157 -10.94 1.93 10.70
N ARG A 158 -9.89 1.90 11.53
CA ARG A 158 -9.18 0.65 11.84
C ARG A 158 -10.13 -0.41 12.38
N ARG A 159 -10.99 -0.05 13.35
CA ARG A 159 -11.97 -1.00 13.91
C ARG A 159 -12.96 -1.47 12.86
N GLU A 160 -13.50 -0.56 12.05
CA GLU A 160 -14.42 -0.89 10.97
C GLU A 160 -13.82 -1.89 9.97
N VAL A 161 -12.55 -1.68 9.57
CA VAL A 161 -11.85 -2.62 8.67
C VAL A 161 -11.59 -3.96 9.36
N CYS A 162 -11.11 -3.97 10.61
CA CYS A 162 -10.89 -5.21 11.35
C CYS A 162 -12.18 -6.01 11.56
N ASP A 163 -13.28 -5.34 11.89
CA ASP A 163 -14.59 -5.95 12.12
C ASP A 163 -15.19 -6.49 10.81
N LEU A 164 -14.93 -5.80 9.69
CA LEU A 164 -15.33 -6.26 8.35
C LEU A 164 -14.57 -7.53 7.94
N LEU A 165 -13.24 -7.51 8.09
CA LEU A 165 -12.35 -8.57 7.61
C LEU A 165 -12.32 -9.79 8.52
N GLN A 166 -12.30 -9.60 9.85
CA GLN A 166 -12.15 -10.70 10.82
C GLN A 166 -10.99 -11.64 10.42
N ASP A 167 -11.10 -12.94 10.68
CA ASP A 167 -10.04 -13.91 10.41
C ASP A 167 -10.16 -14.59 9.03
N ASP A 168 -11.28 -14.37 8.33
CA ASP A 168 -11.70 -15.08 7.12
C ASP A 168 -12.02 -14.14 5.95
N GLY A 169 -11.66 -12.86 6.06
CA GLY A 169 -11.94 -11.84 5.06
C GLY A 169 -10.69 -11.13 4.56
N ILE A 170 -10.72 -10.77 3.28
CA ILE A 170 -9.71 -9.91 2.66
C ILE A 170 -10.35 -8.70 1.99
N LEU A 171 -9.61 -7.60 1.93
CA LEU A 171 -9.94 -6.45 1.11
C LEU A 171 -8.95 -6.36 -0.05
N LEU A 172 -9.46 -6.52 -1.27
CA LEU A 172 -8.74 -6.23 -2.51
C LEU A 172 -8.77 -4.73 -2.77
N PHE A 173 -7.60 -4.15 -2.99
CA PHE A 173 -7.43 -2.72 -3.19
C PHE A 173 -6.41 -2.44 -4.32
N PRO A 174 -6.54 -1.38 -5.11
CA PRO A 174 -5.54 -1.08 -6.14
C PRO A 174 -4.18 -0.80 -5.50
N SER A 175 -3.10 -1.20 -6.16
CA SER A 175 -1.74 -0.95 -5.64
C SER A 175 -1.34 0.51 -5.69
N PHE A 176 -1.80 1.22 -6.71
CA PHE A 176 -1.50 2.61 -6.98
C PHE A 176 -2.56 3.16 -7.94
N PRO A 177 -2.80 4.48 -8.03
CA PRO A 177 -3.76 5.03 -8.98
C PRO A 177 -3.32 4.88 -10.44
N THR A 178 -2.02 4.74 -10.70
CA THR A 178 -1.44 4.64 -12.04
C THR A 178 -0.43 3.49 -12.14
N LEU A 179 -0.08 3.08 -13.35
CA LEU A 179 1.08 2.21 -13.58
C LEU A 179 2.39 2.93 -13.19
N ALA A 180 3.51 2.23 -13.30
CA ALA A 180 4.83 2.79 -12.97
C ALA A 180 5.01 4.19 -13.62
N PRO A 181 5.09 5.27 -12.82
CA PRO A 181 5.17 6.62 -13.35
C PRO A 181 6.56 6.88 -13.96
N PHE A 182 6.63 7.86 -14.85
CA PHE A 182 7.92 8.31 -15.38
C PHE A 182 8.78 8.94 -14.28
N HIS A 183 10.09 8.96 -14.49
CA HIS A 183 11.00 9.62 -13.56
C HIS A 183 10.58 11.08 -13.36
N ASN A 184 10.62 11.53 -12.10
CA ASN A 184 10.21 12.86 -11.66
C ASN A 184 8.70 13.19 -11.80
N GLN A 185 7.89 12.38 -12.48
CA GLN A 185 6.44 12.59 -12.54
C GLN A 185 5.79 12.60 -11.14
N PRO A 186 6.17 11.74 -10.17
CA PRO A 186 5.61 11.78 -8.81
C PRO A 186 5.83 13.10 -8.06
N LEU A 187 6.75 13.97 -8.49
CA LEU A 187 6.89 15.31 -7.93
C LEU A 187 5.65 16.18 -8.18
N LEU A 188 4.89 15.90 -9.24
CA LEU A 188 3.64 16.57 -9.57
C LEU A 188 2.41 15.87 -8.99
N THR A 189 2.56 14.63 -8.54
CA THR A 189 1.48 13.81 -7.94
C THR A 189 1.89 13.27 -6.57
N PRO A 190 2.32 14.17 -5.65
CA PRO A 190 3.05 13.80 -4.45
C PRO A 190 2.23 13.01 -3.41
N PHE A 191 0.93 12.86 -3.61
CA PHE A 191 0.03 12.18 -2.67
C PHE A 191 -0.52 10.85 -3.20
N ASN A 192 -0.10 10.38 -4.38
CA ASN A 192 -0.52 9.06 -4.86
C ASN A 192 -0.07 7.91 -3.94
N PHE A 193 1.01 8.11 -3.17
CA PHE A 193 1.47 7.15 -2.15
C PHE A 193 0.43 6.89 -1.06
N LEU A 194 -0.64 7.68 -0.95
CA LEU A 194 -1.72 7.41 0.01
C LEU A 194 -2.40 6.05 -0.18
N TYR A 195 -2.35 5.48 -1.39
CA TYR A 195 -2.84 4.12 -1.68
C TYR A 195 -2.12 3.04 -0.87
N THR A 196 -0.87 3.26 -0.47
CA THR A 196 -0.10 2.35 0.39
C THR A 196 0.00 2.87 1.82
N ALA A 197 0.07 4.21 1.99
CA ALA A 197 0.22 4.83 3.31
C ALA A 197 -0.98 4.59 4.22
N ILE A 198 -2.20 4.56 3.67
CA ILE A 198 -3.40 4.34 4.48
C ILE A 198 -3.29 3.08 5.34
N TRP A 199 -2.83 1.96 4.76
CA TRP A 199 -2.73 0.70 5.49
C TRP A 199 -1.62 0.71 6.55
N ASN A 200 -0.55 1.46 6.30
CA ASN A 200 0.50 1.71 7.30
C ASN A 200 -0.07 2.50 8.50
N THR A 201 -0.90 3.52 8.25
CA THR A 201 -1.55 4.31 9.30
C THR A 201 -2.55 3.50 10.12
N LEU A 202 -3.24 2.57 9.46
CA LEU A 202 -4.16 1.65 10.11
C LEU A 202 -3.44 0.48 10.76
N THR A 203 -2.14 0.27 10.53
CA THR A 203 -1.35 -0.86 11.05
C THR A 203 -1.95 -2.23 10.70
N LEU A 204 -2.39 -2.38 9.45
CA LEU A 204 -2.94 -3.62 8.90
C LEU A 204 -1.90 -4.35 8.05
N PRO A 205 -1.87 -5.69 8.06
CA PRO A 205 -1.02 -6.43 7.14
C PRO A 205 -1.55 -6.27 5.72
N VAL A 206 -0.63 -6.05 4.79
CA VAL A 206 -0.90 -5.93 3.36
C VAL A 206 0.13 -6.71 2.59
N LEU A 207 -0.33 -7.44 1.59
CA LEU A 207 0.52 -8.12 0.64
C LEU A 207 0.25 -7.60 -0.77
N GLN A 208 1.31 -7.25 -1.48
CA GLN A 208 1.23 -6.80 -2.87
C GLN A 208 1.31 -8.02 -3.80
N CYS A 209 0.27 -8.25 -4.61
CA CYS A 209 0.15 -9.40 -5.49
C CYS A 209 0.24 -8.96 -6.96
N PRO A 210 1.32 -9.31 -7.69
CA PRO A 210 1.42 -9.08 -9.12
C PRO A 210 0.39 -9.90 -9.91
N LEU A 211 -0.23 -9.29 -10.92
CA LEU A 211 -1.21 -9.95 -11.80
C LEU A 211 -0.73 -10.01 -13.26
N GLY A 212 0.58 -9.93 -13.46
CA GLY A 212 1.21 -9.91 -14.78
C GLY A 212 1.48 -8.48 -15.28
N LEU A 213 1.37 -8.31 -16.60
CA LEU A 213 1.71 -7.06 -17.28
C LEU A 213 0.47 -6.42 -17.91
N SER A 214 0.49 -5.10 -18.01
CA SER A 214 -0.52 -4.27 -18.67
C SER A 214 -0.70 -4.67 -20.14
N THR A 215 -1.91 -4.49 -20.65
CA THR A 215 -2.29 -4.90 -22.02
C THR A 215 -2.59 -3.72 -22.92
N ASP A 216 -2.80 -2.53 -22.36
CA ASP A 216 -3.17 -1.32 -23.12
C ASP A 216 -2.12 -0.92 -24.17
N ASP A 217 -0.84 -1.05 -23.86
CA ASP A 217 0.28 -0.82 -24.80
C ASP A 217 1.12 -2.09 -24.95
N PRO A 218 0.95 -2.86 -26.04
CA PRO A 218 1.74 -4.06 -26.31
C PRO A 218 3.25 -3.80 -26.46
N SER A 219 3.65 -2.57 -26.82
CA SER A 219 5.05 -2.19 -26.98
C SER A 219 5.71 -1.77 -25.67
N ASN A 220 4.92 -1.36 -24.68
CA ASN A 220 5.38 -0.94 -23.37
C ASN A 220 4.46 -1.50 -22.27
N ARG A 221 4.66 -2.79 -21.96
CA ARG A 221 3.88 -3.48 -20.94
C ARG A 221 4.52 -3.30 -19.56
N LEU A 222 3.78 -2.75 -18.61
CA LEU A 222 4.24 -2.47 -17.25
C LEU A 222 3.58 -3.43 -16.25
N PRO A 223 4.23 -3.76 -15.13
CA PRO A 223 3.63 -4.61 -14.10
C PRO A 223 2.31 -4.06 -13.56
N THR A 224 1.33 -4.95 -13.40
CA THR A 224 0.05 -4.68 -12.74
C THR A 224 -0.07 -5.50 -11.46
N GLY A 225 -0.97 -5.10 -10.57
CA GLY A 225 -1.17 -5.81 -9.31
C GLY A 225 -2.29 -5.24 -8.47
N VAL A 226 -2.54 -5.93 -7.37
CA VAL A 226 -3.48 -5.53 -6.31
C VAL A 226 -2.82 -5.67 -4.95
N GLN A 227 -3.26 -4.83 -4.01
CA GLN A 227 -3.01 -5.01 -2.59
C GLN A 227 -4.08 -5.94 -2.01
N VAL A 228 -3.65 -6.95 -1.27
CA VAL A 228 -4.49 -7.82 -0.45
C VAL A 228 -4.31 -7.37 1.00
N VAL A 229 -5.34 -6.76 1.56
CA VAL A 229 -5.35 -6.25 2.95
C VAL A 229 -6.05 -7.25 3.85
N GLY A 230 -5.44 -7.54 4.99
CA GLY A 230 -5.97 -8.45 6.00
C GLY A 230 -6.23 -7.79 7.35
N SER A 231 -6.86 -8.54 8.25
CA SER A 231 -6.93 -8.20 9.67
C SER A 231 -5.59 -8.50 10.36
N PRO A 232 -5.24 -7.90 11.51
CA PRO A 232 -3.99 -8.20 12.19
C PRO A 232 -3.77 -9.70 12.41
N LEU A 233 -2.54 -10.17 12.11
CA LEU A 233 -2.10 -11.58 12.22
C LEU A 233 -2.71 -12.54 11.18
N SER A 234 -3.34 -12.02 10.12
CA SER A 234 -3.85 -12.84 9.02
C SER A 234 -2.82 -13.08 7.89
N ASP A 235 -1.52 -12.99 8.17
CA ASP A 235 -0.44 -13.12 7.17
C ASP A 235 -0.49 -14.47 6.43
N HIS A 236 -0.84 -15.57 7.11
CA HIS A 236 -1.05 -16.88 6.49
C HIS A 236 -2.14 -16.87 5.41
N LEU A 237 -3.24 -16.16 5.65
CA LEU A 237 -4.32 -15.99 4.69
C LEU A 237 -3.86 -15.16 3.49
N LEU A 238 -3.16 -14.06 3.73
CA LEU A 238 -2.62 -13.20 2.67
C LEU A 238 -1.66 -13.97 1.75
N MET A 239 -0.78 -14.80 2.32
CA MET A 239 0.13 -15.64 1.52
C MET A 239 -0.62 -16.68 0.69
N ALA A 240 -1.66 -17.33 1.25
CA ALA A 240 -2.47 -18.28 0.51
C ALA A 240 -3.19 -17.61 -0.68
N VAL A 241 -3.72 -16.39 -0.46
CA VAL A 241 -4.34 -15.57 -1.52
C VAL A 241 -3.31 -15.15 -2.58
N ALA A 242 -2.10 -14.77 -2.18
CA ALA A 242 -1.04 -14.41 -3.12
C ALA A 242 -0.59 -15.59 -3.98
N GLN A 243 -0.46 -16.79 -3.40
CA GLN A 243 -0.15 -18.01 -4.15
C GLN A 243 -1.24 -18.35 -5.16
N ASP A 244 -2.52 -18.20 -4.78
CA ASP A 244 -3.65 -18.44 -5.67
C ASP A 244 -3.70 -17.44 -6.85
N LEU A 245 -3.46 -16.16 -6.57
CA LEU A 245 -3.37 -15.13 -7.62
C LEU A 245 -2.14 -15.35 -8.52
N GLU A 246 -1.00 -15.72 -7.95
CA GLU A 246 0.21 -16.04 -8.71
C GLU A 246 -0.02 -17.23 -9.65
N GLU A 247 -0.70 -18.29 -9.20
CA GLU A 247 -1.08 -19.44 -10.04
C GLU A 247 -1.99 -19.00 -11.21
N ALA A 248 -2.95 -18.13 -10.94
CA ALA A 248 -3.96 -17.72 -11.93
C ALA A 248 -3.43 -16.73 -12.98
N PHE A 249 -2.56 -15.81 -12.56
CA PHE A 249 -2.12 -14.67 -13.38
C PHE A 249 -0.63 -14.74 -13.78
N GLY A 250 0.11 -15.72 -13.27
CA GLY A 250 1.54 -15.93 -13.56
C GLY A 250 2.49 -15.07 -12.72
N GLY A 251 1.98 -14.17 -11.88
CA GLY A 251 2.76 -13.39 -10.92
C GLY A 251 3.85 -12.52 -11.56
N TRP A 252 5.08 -12.66 -11.04
CA TRP A 252 6.23 -11.88 -11.50
C TRP A 252 6.72 -12.31 -12.89
N ALA A 253 6.96 -11.32 -13.76
CA ALA A 253 7.58 -11.52 -15.07
C ALA A 253 8.97 -10.87 -15.14
N VAL A 254 9.92 -11.56 -15.78
CA VAL A 254 11.27 -11.02 -16.04
C VAL A 254 11.14 -9.77 -16.94
N PRO A 255 11.72 -8.62 -16.56
CA PRO A 255 11.81 -7.47 -17.47
C PRO A 255 12.58 -7.85 -18.73
N GLN A 256 12.07 -7.49 -19.92
CA GLN A 256 12.82 -7.73 -21.16
C GLN A 256 14.17 -6.99 -21.07
N SER A 257 15.27 -7.70 -21.35
CA SER A 257 16.59 -7.09 -21.37
C SER A 257 16.61 -5.96 -22.40
N VAL A 258 16.83 -4.74 -21.94
CA VAL A 258 17.17 -3.63 -22.84
C VAL A 258 18.45 -4.06 -23.56
N VAL A 259 18.37 -4.27 -24.88
CA VAL A 259 19.57 -4.36 -25.71
C VAL A 259 20.19 -2.98 -25.65
N VAL A 260 21.16 -2.79 -24.76
CA VAL A 260 21.99 -1.60 -24.73
C VAL A 260 22.84 -1.68 -26.00
N ASN A 261 22.45 -0.95 -27.03
CA ASN A 261 23.34 -0.72 -28.16
C ASN A 261 24.48 0.17 -27.65
N GLU A 262 25.66 -0.43 -27.48
CA GLU A 262 26.93 0.27 -27.28
C GLU A 262 27.29 1.16 -28.47
#